data_AF-A0A3M2AP49-F1
#
_entry.id   AF-A0A3M2AP49-F1
#
_cell.length_a   1.000
_cell.length_b   1.000
_cell.length_c   1.000
_cell.angle_alpha   90.00
_cell.angle_beta   90.00
_cell.angle_gamma   90.00
#
_symmetry.space_group_name_H-M   'P 1'
#
loop_
_entity.id
_entity.type
_entity.pdbx_description
1 polymer ?
#
loop_
_entity_poly.entity_id
_entity_poly.type
_entity_poly.pdbx_seq_one_letter_code
_entity_poly.pdbx_strand_id
1 'polypeptide(L)'
;MECSHCGYEITTYTEAVESLESGCRCLLCGGELPRAALEEAIDGWSDEALFAEGGRRAEDEAELAPDLEQEEADPDFGDEGEEEDDPVL
;
A
#
# COMPACT_ATOMS: atom_id res chain seq x y z
N MET A 1 15.19 -0.17 12.55
CA MET A 1 15.80 1.19 12.56
C MET A 1 14.90 2.10 13.37
N GLU A 2 15.43 2.98 14.21
CA GLU A 2 14.61 3.94 14.97
C GLU A 2 14.70 5.38 14.42
N CYS A 3 13.56 6.06 14.31
CA CYS A 3 13.49 7.48 13.97
C CYS A 3 13.92 8.35 15.17
N SER A 4 14.97 9.13 15.00
CA SER A 4 15.50 10.02 16.05
C SER A 4 14.57 11.15 16.48
N HIS A 5 13.53 11.46 15.69
CA HIS A 5 12.58 12.54 15.99
C HIS A 5 11.44 12.10 16.91
N CYS A 6 10.87 10.91 16.68
CA CYS A 6 9.68 10.43 17.39
C CYS A 6 9.84 9.06 18.07
N GLY A 7 10.99 8.40 17.91
CA GLY A 7 11.25 7.06 18.44
C GLY A 7 10.52 5.93 17.69
N TYR A 8 9.90 6.23 16.54
CA TYR A 8 9.24 5.19 15.74
C TYR A 8 10.25 4.19 15.21
N GLU A 9 10.00 2.91 15.45
CA GLU A 9 10.85 1.84 14.93
C GLU A 9 10.31 1.31 13.60
N ILE A 10 11.09 1.46 12.54
CA ILE A 10 10.91 0.77 11.26
C ILE A 10 11.40 -0.66 11.46
N THR A 11 10.46 -1.61 11.39
CA THR A 11 10.69 -3.02 11.73
C THR A 11 10.44 -3.97 10.57
N THR A 12 9.76 -3.51 9.52
CA THR A 12 9.42 -4.31 8.34
C THR A 12 10.16 -3.86 7.10
N TYR A 13 10.31 -4.77 6.13
CA TYR A 13 10.91 -4.48 4.84
C TYR A 13 10.07 -3.43 4.10
N THR A 14 8.74 -3.60 4.07
CA THR A 14 7.86 -2.67 3.40
C THR A 14 7.98 -1.26 3.97
N GLU A 15 8.00 -1.09 5.30
CA GLU A 15 8.17 0.24 5.90
C GLU A 15 9.50 0.90 5.53
N ALA A 16 10.59 0.12 5.46
CA ALA A 16 11.90 0.63 5.08
C ALA A 16 11.91 1.09 3.61
N VAL A 17 11.32 0.31 2.71
CA VAL A 17 11.17 0.68 1.29
C VAL A 17 10.27 1.90 1.13
N GLU A 18 9.11 1.93 1.75
CA GLU A 18 8.18 3.07 1.70
C GLU A 18 8.83 4.36 2.22
N SER A 19 9.62 4.26 3.29
CA SER A 19 10.38 5.39 3.83
C SER A 19 11.44 5.88 2.84
N LEU A 20 12.11 4.96 2.14
CA LEU A 20 13.11 5.29 1.13
C LEU A 20 12.46 5.99 -0.08
N GLU A 21 11.36 5.43 -0.60
CA GLU A 21 10.57 5.99 -1.70
C GLU A 21 9.96 7.36 -1.36
N SER A 22 9.58 7.57 -0.10
CA SER A 22 9.08 8.84 0.44
C SER A 22 10.17 9.91 0.62
N GLY A 23 11.38 9.69 0.08
CA GLY A 23 12.50 10.61 0.19
C GLY A 23 13.20 10.55 1.54
N CYS A 24 13.34 9.35 2.09
CA CYS A 24 13.97 9.08 3.39
C CYS A 24 13.25 9.78 4.55
N ARG A 25 11.94 9.60 4.63
CA ARG A 25 11.09 10.21 5.67
C ARG A 25 10.45 9.16 6.55
N CYS A 26 10.33 9.47 7.84
CA CYS A 26 9.61 8.64 8.81
C CYS A 26 8.12 8.62 8.48
N LEU A 27 7.55 7.42 8.40
CA LEU A 27 6.13 7.19 8.10
C LEU A 27 5.19 7.78 9.16
N LEU A 28 5.66 7.91 10.41
CA LEU A 28 4.84 8.46 11.50
C LEU A 28 4.92 9.99 11.60
N CYS A 29 6.12 10.57 11.65
CA CYS A 29 6.31 12.00 11.94
C CYS A 29 6.80 12.84 10.76
N GLY A 30 7.14 12.23 9.63
CA GLY A 30 7.74 12.90 8.46
C GLY A 30 9.19 13.38 8.67
N GLY A 31 9.78 13.08 9.83
CA GLY A 31 11.18 13.40 10.15
C GLY A 31 12.16 12.72 9.19
N GLU A 32 13.32 13.33 8.98
CA GLU A 32 14.33 12.81 8.06
C GLU A 32 14.99 11.57 8.65
N LEU A 33 15.17 10.55 7.82
CA LEU A 33 15.84 9.30 8.14
C LEU A 33 17.14 9.18 7.35
N PRO A 34 18.20 8.58 7.92
CA PRO A 34 19.45 8.41 7.18
C PRO A 34 19.26 7.42 6.03
N ARG A 35 19.43 7.89 4.79
CA ARG A 35 19.33 7.04 3.58
C ARG A 35 20.17 5.77 3.69
N ALA A 36 21.45 5.90 4.06
CA ALA A 36 22.37 4.76 4.16
C ALA A 36 21.87 3.70 5.16
N ALA A 37 21.23 4.12 6.24
CA ALA A 37 20.67 3.20 7.21
C ALA A 37 19.41 2.50 6.67
N LEU A 38 18.63 3.15 5.78
CA LEU A 38 17.46 2.54 5.14
C LEU A 38 17.93 1.50 4.12
N GLU A 39 18.92 1.85 3.30
CA GLU A 39 19.53 0.94 2.32
C GLU A 39 20.15 -0.28 3.02
N GLU A 40 20.92 -0.08 4.09
CA GLU A 40 21.48 -1.18 4.88
C GLU A 40 20.38 -2.05 5.53
N ALA A 41 19.33 -1.43 6.04
CA ALA A 41 18.20 -2.16 6.60
C ALA A 41 17.53 -3.03 5.54
N ILE A 42 17.32 -2.53 4.32
CA ILE A 42 16.70 -3.23 3.18
C ILE A 42 17.59 -4.39 2.70
N ASP A 43 18.89 -4.12 2.50
CA ASP A 43 19.85 -5.12 2.04
C ASP A 43 20.06 -6.27 3.05
N GLY A 44 19.71 -6.05 4.33
CA GLY A 44 19.82 -7.04 5.39
C GLY A 44 18.72 -8.11 5.43
N TRP A 45 17.65 -7.97 4.63
CA TRP A 45 16.54 -8.94 4.64
C TRP A 45 16.86 -10.19 3.82
N SER A 46 16.51 -11.35 4.37
CA SER A 46 16.55 -12.61 3.64
C SER A 46 15.24 -12.83 2.87
N ASP A 47 15.29 -13.61 1.78
CA ASP A 47 14.10 -14.04 1.04
C ASP A 47 13.03 -14.66 1.97
N GLU A 48 13.46 -15.47 2.95
CA GLU A 48 12.56 -16.09 3.94
C GLU A 48 11.82 -15.04 4.78
N ALA A 49 12.50 -13.98 5.22
CA ALA A 49 11.89 -12.90 5.97
C ALA A 49 10.90 -12.10 5.11
N LEU A 50 11.22 -11.89 3.82
CA LEU A 50 10.33 -11.23 2.86
C LEU A 50 9.05 -12.05 2.62
N PHE A 51 9.18 -13.36 2.41
CA PHE A 51 8.02 -14.24 2.25
C PHE A 51 7.15 -14.29 3.51
N ALA A 52 7.76 -14.34 4.69
CA ALA A 52 7.04 -14.34 5.97
C ALA A 52 6.28 -13.02 6.20
N GLU A 53 6.90 -11.88 5.88
CA GLU A 53 6.23 -10.57 5.94
C GLU A 53 5.05 -10.49 4.97
N GLY A 54 5.28 -10.83 3.70
CA GLY A 54 4.22 -10.82 2.68
C GLY A 54 3.06 -11.74 3.03
N GLY A 55 3.34 -12.92 3.59
CA GLY A 55 2.32 -13.85 4.09
C GLY A 55 1.45 -13.23 5.18
N ARG A 56 2.05 -12.64 6.21
CA ARG A 56 1.30 -11.97 7.30
C ARG A 56 0.43 -10.84 6.77
N ARG A 57 0.96 -10.00 5.88
CA ARG A 57 0.19 -8.88 5.30
C ARG A 57 -1.01 -9.37 4.49
N ALA A 58 -0.84 -10.42 3.70
CA ALA A 58 -1.93 -11.01 2.93
C ALA A 58 -3.02 -11.59 3.85
N GLU A 59 -2.65 -12.19 4.97
CA GLU A 59 -3.58 -12.68 6.00
C GLU A 59 -4.33 -11.51 6.66
N ASP A 60 -3.62 -10.46 7.08
CA ASP A 60 -4.19 -9.25 7.70
C ASP A 60 -5.18 -8.55 6.75
N GLU A 61 -4.83 -8.42 5.46
CA GLU A 61 -5.70 -7.83 4.43
C GLU A 61 -6.91 -8.71 4.15
N ALA A 62 -6.76 -10.04 4.15
CA ALA A 62 -7.86 -10.97 4.01
C ALA A 62 -8.84 -10.94 5.19
N GLU A 63 -8.37 -10.66 6.41
CA GLU A 63 -9.23 -10.44 7.58
C GLU A 63 -10.07 -9.15 7.46
N LEU A 64 -9.59 -8.15 6.73
CA LEU A 64 -10.30 -6.89 6.47
C LEU A 64 -11.27 -6.96 5.28
N ALA A 65 -11.08 -7.93 4.38
CA ALA A 65 -11.89 -8.11 3.18
C ALA A 65 -13.36 -8.57 3.35
N PRO A 66 -13.81 -9.29 4.40
CA PRO A 66 -15.17 -9.83 4.45
C PRO A 66 -16.27 -8.75 4.60
N ASP A 67 -15.91 -7.50 4.93
CA ASP A 67 -16.85 -6.37 4.98
C ASP A 67 -16.96 -5.58 3.66
N LEU A 68 -16.19 -5.91 2.61
CA LEU A 68 -16.25 -5.25 1.29
C LEU A 68 -17.03 -6.03 0.22
N GLU A 69 -17.52 -7.24 0.53
CA GLU A 69 -18.25 -8.10 -0.43
C GLU A 69 -19.76 -7.81 -0.55
N GLN A 70 -20.26 -6.63 -0.16
CA GLN A 70 -21.70 -6.32 -0.26
C GLN A 70 -22.08 -4.90 -0.70
N GLU A 71 -21.21 -4.19 -1.41
CA GLU A 71 -21.70 -3.15 -2.32
C GLU A 71 -21.63 -3.70 -3.73
N GLU A 72 -22.73 -4.33 -4.15
CA GLU A 72 -23.10 -4.52 -5.56
C GLU A 72 -23.16 -3.13 -6.22
N ALA A 73 -21.99 -2.56 -6.53
CA ALA A 73 -21.91 -1.63 -7.62
C ALA A 73 -22.04 -2.49 -8.88
N ASP A 74 -23.29 -2.80 -9.25
CA ASP A 74 -23.66 -3.01 -10.65
C ASP A 74 -23.34 -1.66 -11.30
N PRO A 75 -22.14 -1.50 -11.90
CA PRO A 75 -21.83 -0.22 -12.47
C PRO A 75 -22.62 -0.21 -13.79
N ASP A 76 -23.82 0.36 -13.71
CA ASP A 76 -24.64 0.72 -14.87
C ASP A 76 -23.85 1.75 -15.69
N PHE A 77 -22.88 1.25 -16.45
CA PHE A 77 -22.14 1.96 -17.47
C PHE A 77 -23.06 2.10 -18.68
N GLY A 78 -24.06 2.96 -18.54
CA GLY A 78 -24.83 3.61 -19.60
C GLY A 78 -24.96 2.87 -20.92
N ASP A 79 -25.97 2.00 -21.01
CA ASP A 79 -26.59 1.64 -22.30
C ASP A 79 -28.06 2.12 -22.37
N GLU A 80 -28.38 3.23 -21.69
CA GLU A 80 -29.49 4.12 -22.08
C GLU A 80 -29.06 4.99 -23.28
N GLY A 81 -28.60 4.34 -24.36
CA GLY A 81 -27.82 5.02 -25.40
C GLY A 81 -28.20 4.74 -26.85
N GLU A 82 -29.06 3.77 -27.15
CA GLU A 82 -29.61 3.61 -28.50
C GLU A 82 -31.14 3.67 -28.46
N GLU A 83 -31.66 4.87 -28.21
CA GLU A 83 -33.01 5.21 -28.65
C GLU A 83 -33.02 5.23 -30.19
N GLU A 84 -33.52 4.14 -30.78
CA GLU A 84 -34.01 4.10 -32.15
C GLU A 84 -35.07 5.18 -32.34
N ASP A 85 -34.71 6.33 -32.92
CA ASP A 85 -35.60 7.15 -33.74
C ASP A 85 -34.76 8.25 -34.44
N ASP A 86 -34.57 8.12 -35.76
CA ASP A 86 -34.10 9.21 -36.63
C ASP A 86 -35.31 9.96 -37.21
N PRO A 87 -35.73 11.11 -36.65
CA PRO A 87 -36.73 11.95 -37.27
C PRO A 87 -36.10 12.95 -38.27
N VAL A 88 -36.33 12.65 -39.56
CA VAL A 88 -36.59 13.57 -40.68
C VAL A 88 -35.46 14.53 -41.11
N LEU A 89 -34.93 14.31 -42.32
CA LEU A 89 -34.79 15.32 -43.38
C LEU A 89 -34.96 14.72 -44.78
#